data_AF-A0A093Z9L8-F1
#
_entry.id   AF-A0A093Z9L8-F1
#
_cell.length_a   1.000
_cell.length_b   1.000
_cell.length_c   1.000
_cell.angle_alpha   90.00
_cell.angle_beta   90.00
_cell.angle_gamma   90.00
#
_symmetry.space_group_name_H-M   'P 1'
#
loop_
_entity.id
_entity.type
_entity.pdbx_description
1 polymer ?
#
loop_
_entity_poly.entity_id
_entity_poly.type
_entity_poly.pdbx_seq_one_letter_code
_entity_poly.pdbx_strand_id
1 'polypeptide(L)'
;ASLRFPFRFNVPAAQPTLTHRSLHQNTILFSSEGLTLLSLDRIYTVKHALATYSRLLSTGAPAPAIATALARAISELRALIFAQSGRPVANSYLQRAYDHLRVSPFALRAVNAAFAAMYAGASVPISGVQGEAPRLAPPPTPRERSERARGSGATVKSFRGPYCRGPVTPGGWGDITPVTRGEWGFVVGGFRGKGAAVETF
;
A
#
# COMPACT_ATOMS: atom_id res chain seq x y z
N ALA A 1 -29.14 0.37 -50.84
CA ALA A 1 -29.88 0.08 -49.60
C ALA A 1 -29.34 0.98 -48.50
N SER A 2 -30.13 1.94 -48.02
CA SER A 2 -29.68 2.96 -47.06
C SER A 2 -29.96 2.46 -45.63
N LEU A 3 -28.92 2.03 -44.91
CA LEU A 3 -29.04 1.58 -43.52
C LEU A 3 -29.20 2.81 -42.62
N ARG A 4 -30.45 3.21 -42.37
CA ARG A 4 -30.78 4.11 -41.28
C ARG A 4 -30.50 3.38 -39.96
N PHE A 5 -29.46 3.79 -39.24
CA PHE A 5 -29.19 3.31 -37.89
C PHE A 5 -30.02 4.15 -36.89
N PRO A 6 -31.11 3.61 -36.30
CA PRO A 6 -31.89 4.35 -35.31
C PRO A 6 -31.25 4.16 -33.93
N PHE A 7 -29.96 4.44 -33.79
CA PHE A 7 -29.34 4.49 -32.47
C PHE A 7 -29.52 5.89 -31.91
N ARG A 8 -30.65 6.12 -31.22
CA ARG A 8 -30.66 7.15 -30.19
C ARG A 8 -29.72 6.66 -29.08
N PHE A 9 -28.45 7.02 -29.18
CA PHE A 9 -27.57 6.94 -28.05
C PHE A 9 -28.15 7.89 -27.00
N ASN A 10 -28.84 7.34 -26.02
CA ASN A 10 -29.00 8.03 -24.75
C ASN A 10 -27.58 8.06 -24.16
N VAL A 11 -26.77 9.03 -24.58
CA VAL A 11 -25.38 9.16 -24.15
C VAL A 11 -25.48 9.66 -22.71
N PRO A 12 -25.26 8.81 -21.67
CA PRO A 12 -24.99 9.35 -20.35
C PRO A 12 -23.82 10.32 -20.56
N ALA A 13 -23.99 11.58 -20.17
CA ALA A 13 -23.06 12.66 -20.48
C ALA A 13 -21.62 12.14 -20.35
N ALA A 14 -20.94 12.00 -21.49
CA ALA A 14 -19.60 11.46 -21.51
C ALA A 14 -18.76 12.31 -20.57
N GLN A 15 -18.08 11.67 -19.59
CA GLN A 15 -17.32 12.36 -18.56
C GLN A 15 -16.43 13.43 -19.23
N PRO A 16 -16.60 14.74 -18.95
CA PRO A 16 -16.00 15.80 -19.75
C PRO A 16 -14.47 15.70 -19.76
N THR A 17 -13.89 15.23 -18.66
CA THR A 17 -12.45 14.96 -18.54
C THR A 17 -11.99 13.80 -19.42
N LEU A 18 -12.80 12.74 -19.58
CA LEU A 18 -12.49 11.61 -20.45
C LEU A 18 -12.52 12.05 -21.92
N THR A 19 -13.57 12.76 -22.31
CA THR A 19 -13.71 13.28 -23.68
C THR A 19 -12.54 14.19 -24.03
N HIS A 20 -12.23 15.16 -23.15
CA HIS A 20 -11.11 16.07 -23.34
C HIS A 20 -9.77 15.35 -23.46
N ARG A 21 -9.47 14.40 -22.57
CA ARG A 21 -8.20 13.65 -22.59
C ARG A 21 -8.10 12.71 -23.80
N SER A 22 -9.19 12.08 -24.20
CA SER A 22 -9.22 11.19 -25.37
C SER A 22 -9.01 11.98 -26.66
N LEU A 23 -9.63 13.17 -26.77
CA LEU A 23 -9.40 14.10 -27.88
C LEU A 23 -7.95 14.60 -27.91
N HIS A 24 -7.37 14.93 -26.75
CA HIS A 24 -5.97 15.32 -26.66
C HIS A 24 -5.00 14.17 -27.02
N GLN A 25 -5.35 12.92 -26.68
CA GLN A 25 -4.57 11.74 -27.09
C GLN A 25 -4.65 11.50 -28.61
N ASN A 26 -5.77 11.87 -29.24
CA ASN A 26 -6.02 11.85 -30.69
C ASN A 26 -5.55 10.57 -31.42
N THR A 27 -5.73 9.41 -30.79
CA THR A 27 -5.32 8.14 -31.39
C THR A 27 -6.48 7.59 -32.22
N ILE A 28 -6.35 7.63 -33.55
CA ILE A 28 -7.40 7.18 -34.48
C ILE A 28 -7.40 5.64 -34.55
N LEU A 29 -8.56 5.04 -34.29
CA LEU A 29 -8.81 3.60 -34.49
C LEU A 29 -9.36 3.30 -35.88
N PHE A 30 -10.19 4.20 -36.40
CA PHE A 30 -10.82 4.07 -37.70
C PHE A 30 -11.15 5.46 -38.25
N SER A 31 -10.99 5.64 -39.55
CA SER A 31 -11.36 6.86 -40.24
C SER A 31 -12.01 6.52 -41.58
N SER A 32 -13.18 7.10 -41.82
CA SER A 32 -13.87 7.12 -43.11
C SER A 32 -14.44 8.51 -43.36
N GLU A 33 -14.99 8.75 -44.55
CA GLU A 33 -15.66 10.01 -44.87
C GLU A 33 -16.75 10.30 -43.81
N GLY A 34 -16.63 11.43 -43.12
CA GLY A 34 -17.57 11.88 -42.09
C GLY A 34 -17.52 11.13 -40.75
N LEU A 35 -16.61 10.16 -40.54
CA LEU A 35 -16.51 9.42 -39.27
C LEU A 35 -15.05 9.18 -38.89
N THR A 36 -14.67 9.67 -37.72
CA THR A 36 -13.38 9.35 -37.09
C THR A 36 -13.64 8.74 -35.72
N LEU A 37 -13.24 7.49 -35.54
CA LEU A 37 -13.28 6.82 -34.25
C LEU A 37 -11.93 7.00 -33.57
N LEU A 38 -11.95 7.61 -32.39
CA LEU A 38 -10.78 7.76 -31.54
C LEU A 38 -10.77 6.69 -30.45
N SER A 39 -9.57 6.30 -30.03
CA SER A 39 -9.41 5.47 -28.84
C SER A 39 -9.64 6.30 -27.58
N LEU A 40 -10.08 5.62 -26.52
CA LEU A 40 -10.20 6.24 -25.21
C LEU A 40 -8.82 6.55 -24.63
N ASP A 41 -8.81 7.50 -23.69
CA ASP A 41 -7.63 7.80 -22.88
C ASP A 41 -7.04 6.52 -22.25
N ARG A 42 -5.74 6.27 -22.49
CA ARG A 42 -5.08 5.02 -22.02
C ARG A 42 -5.08 4.87 -20.50
N ILE A 43 -5.08 5.97 -19.76
CA ILE A 43 -5.17 5.92 -18.29
C ILE A 43 -6.56 5.44 -17.88
N TYR A 44 -7.61 5.90 -18.57
CA TYR A 44 -8.98 5.43 -18.35
C TYR A 44 -9.12 3.93 -18.66
N THR A 45 -8.59 3.46 -19.80
CA THR A 45 -8.72 2.04 -20.18
C THR A 45 -8.06 1.12 -19.16
N VAL A 46 -6.84 1.44 -18.72
CA VAL A 46 -6.14 0.70 -17.66
C VAL A 46 -6.91 0.76 -16.35
N LYS A 47 -7.35 1.94 -15.92
CA LYS A 47 -8.05 2.09 -14.65
C LYS A 47 -9.40 1.38 -14.63
N HIS A 48 -10.12 1.39 -15.74
CA HIS A 48 -11.37 0.65 -15.89
C HIS A 48 -11.14 -0.88 -15.83
N ALA A 49 -10.10 -1.39 -16.50
CA ALA A 49 -9.74 -2.81 -16.42
C ALA A 49 -9.39 -3.23 -14.98
N LEU A 50 -8.61 -2.40 -14.28
CA LEU A 50 -8.27 -2.61 -12.87
C LEU A 50 -9.48 -2.54 -11.93
N ALA A 51 -10.37 -1.56 -12.13
CA ALA A 51 -11.60 -1.44 -11.35
C ALA A 51 -12.53 -2.63 -11.58
N THR A 52 -12.62 -3.12 -12.82
CA THR A 52 -13.38 -4.34 -13.16
C THR A 52 -12.80 -5.55 -12.45
N TYR A 53 -11.48 -5.75 -12.52
CA TYR A 53 -10.80 -6.83 -11.80
C TYR A 53 -11.01 -6.74 -10.28
N SER A 54 -10.84 -5.54 -9.71
CA SER A 54 -11.09 -5.26 -8.29
C SER A 54 -12.52 -5.61 -7.88
N ARG A 55 -13.51 -5.23 -8.69
CA ARG A 55 -14.93 -5.51 -8.41
C ARG A 55 -15.20 -7.02 -8.44
N LEU A 56 -14.68 -7.73 -9.44
CA LEU A 56 -14.88 -9.18 -9.57
C LEU A 56 -14.26 -9.96 -8.39
N LEU A 57 -13.13 -9.50 -7.87
CA LEU A 57 -12.53 -10.03 -6.64
C LEU A 57 -13.45 -9.80 -5.43
N SER A 58 -14.04 -8.60 -5.28
CA SER A 58 -14.92 -8.28 -4.16
C SER A 58 -16.26 -9.02 -4.23
N THR A 59 -16.80 -9.27 -5.42
CA THR A 59 -18.10 -9.92 -5.60
C THR A 59 -18.03 -11.46 -5.60
N GLY A 60 -16.84 -12.05 -5.48
CA GLY A 60 -16.68 -13.51 -5.54
C GLY A 60 -17.08 -14.09 -6.90
N ALA A 61 -16.75 -13.38 -8.00
CA ALA A 61 -17.05 -13.82 -9.35
C ALA A 61 -16.40 -15.19 -9.69
N PRO A 62 -16.89 -15.93 -10.69
CA PRO A 62 -16.29 -17.19 -11.08
C PRO A 62 -14.82 -17.02 -11.50
N ALA A 63 -13.98 -17.99 -11.14
CA ALA A 63 -12.54 -18.02 -11.43
C ALA A 63 -12.16 -17.65 -12.88
N PRO A 64 -12.83 -18.17 -13.94
CA PRO A 64 -12.47 -17.80 -15.31
C PRO A 64 -12.67 -16.30 -15.60
N ALA A 65 -13.74 -15.67 -15.09
CA ALA A 65 -13.99 -14.25 -15.29
C ALA A 65 -12.93 -13.38 -14.61
N ILE A 66 -12.49 -13.78 -13.42
CA ILE A 66 -11.40 -13.12 -12.68
C ILE A 66 -10.09 -13.22 -13.47
N ALA A 67 -9.77 -14.39 -14.03
CA ALA A 67 -8.58 -14.60 -14.84
C ALA A 67 -8.59 -13.75 -16.12
N THR A 68 -9.73 -13.67 -16.84
CA THR A 68 -9.86 -12.82 -18.02
C THR A 68 -9.68 -11.33 -17.68
N ALA A 69 -10.27 -10.87 -16.58
CA ALA A 69 -10.12 -9.49 -16.14
C ALA A 69 -8.67 -9.15 -15.73
N LEU A 70 -7.97 -10.09 -15.08
CA LEU A 70 -6.54 -9.97 -14.78
C LEU A 70 -5.72 -9.86 -16.06
N ALA A 71 -5.92 -10.77 -17.01
CA ALA A 71 -5.23 -10.76 -18.30
C ALA A 71 -5.47 -9.45 -19.05
N ARG A 72 -6.70 -8.94 -19.04
CA ARG A 72 -7.02 -7.64 -19.64
C ARG A 72 -6.27 -6.50 -18.95
N ALA A 73 -6.27 -6.44 -17.62
CA ALA A 73 -5.55 -5.41 -16.87
C ALA A 73 -4.04 -5.42 -17.19
N ILE A 74 -3.42 -6.61 -17.27
CA ILE A 74 -2.02 -6.76 -17.66
C ILE A 74 -1.77 -6.27 -19.09
N SER A 75 -2.65 -6.64 -20.04
CA SER A 75 -2.50 -6.22 -21.44
C SER A 75 -2.62 -4.71 -21.64
N GLU A 76 -3.57 -4.06 -20.96
CA GLU A 76 -3.74 -2.60 -21.00
C GLU A 76 -2.56 -1.90 -20.32
N LEU A 77 -2.07 -2.44 -19.20
CA LEU A 77 -0.91 -1.89 -18.50
C LEU A 77 0.34 -1.93 -19.38
N ARG A 78 0.55 -3.04 -20.09
CA ARG A 78 1.61 -3.17 -21.09
C ARG A 78 1.46 -2.14 -22.21
N ALA A 79 0.25 -1.96 -22.74
CA ALA A 79 -0.03 -0.98 -23.78
C ALA A 79 0.22 0.46 -23.32
N LEU A 80 -0.04 0.76 -22.04
CA LEU A 80 0.25 2.06 -21.43
C LEU A 80 1.75 2.30 -21.29
N ILE A 81 2.51 1.31 -20.82
CA ILE A 81 3.97 1.43 -20.68
C ILE A 81 4.64 1.64 -22.04
N PHE A 82 4.21 0.92 -23.07
CA PHE A 82 4.70 1.15 -24.43
C PHE A 82 4.35 2.54 -24.95
N ALA A 83 3.17 3.07 -24.62
CA ALA A 83 2.80 4.45 -24.94
C ALA A 83 3.76 5.47 -24.30
N GLN A 84 4.22 5.17 -23.08
CA GLN A 84 5.01 6.05 -22.24
C GLN A 84 6.51 5.77 -22.33
N SER A 85 6.99 5.11 -23.39
CA SER A 85 8.41 4.80 -23.60
C SER A 85 9.07 4.06 -22.42
N GLY A 86 8.32 3.17 -21.76
CA GLY A 86 8.84 2.38 -20.63
C GLY A 86 8.74 3.07 -19.26
N ARG A 87 8.20 4.29 -19.18
CA ARG A 87 8.09 4.99 -17.89
C ARG A 87 6.99 4.35 -17.00
N PRO A 88 7.28 4.12 -15.71
CA PRO A 88 6.29 3.60 -14.79
C PRO A 88 5.27 4.69 -14.42
N VAL A 89 4.04 4.27 -14.16
CA VAL A 89 2.96 5.18 -13.76
C VAL A 89 2.92 5.28 -12.24
N ALA A 90 2.85 6.49 -11.70
CA ALA A 90 2.71 6.69 -10.26
C ALA A 90 1.32 6.25 -9.78
N ASN A 91 1.27 5.43 -8.72
CA ASN A 91 0.02 5.00 -8.08
C ASN A 91 -0.85 6.20 -7.65
N SER A 92 -0.23 7.25 -7.09
CA SER A 92 -0.95 8.48 -6.70
C SER A 92 -1.67 9.15 -7.86
N TYR A 93 -1.05 9.16 -9.04
CA TYR A 93 -1.65 9.72 -10.25
C TYR A 93 -2.80 8.83 -10.75
N LEU A 94 -2.61 7.51 -10.80
CA LEU A 94 -3.64 6.56 -11.21
C LEU A 94 -4.87 6.61 -10.28
N GLN A 95 -4.65 6.73 -8.96
CA GLN A 95 -5.73 6.86 -7.98
C GLN A 95 -6.52 8.17 -8.15
N ARG A 96 -5.83 9.28 -8.45
CA ARG A 96 -6.47 10.60 -8.68
C ARG A 96 -7.21 10.71 -10.00
N ALA A 97 -6.67 10.14 -11.09
CA ALA A 97 -7.28 10.22 -12.41
C ALA A 97 -8.57 9.40 -12.47
N TYR A 98 -9.74 9.96 -12.80
CA TYR A 98 -11.03 9.24 -12.78
C TYR A 98 -11.33 8.64 -11.39
N ASP A 99 -11.47 9.51 -10.41
CA ASP A 99 -11.78 9.22 -9.00
C ASP A 99 -12.97 8.27 -8.77
N HIS A 100 -13.99 8.31 -9.61
CA HIS A 100 -15.14 7.42 -9.58
C HIS A 100 -14.78 5.95 -9.86
N LEU A 101 -13.69 5.67 -10.56
CA LEU A 101 -13.18 4.32 -10.76
C LEU A 101 -12.33 3.91 -9.56
N ARG A 102 -12.94 3.29 -8.55
CA ARG A 102 -12.19 2.82 -7.37
C ARG A 102 -11.43 1.53 -7.70
N VAL A 103 -10.16 1.48 -7.32
CA VAL A 103 -9.30 0.31 -7.52
C VAL A 103 -8.75 -0.14 -6.17
N SER A 104 -8.99 -1.40 -5.80
CA SER A 104 -8.45 -1.98 -4.58
C SER A 104 -6.91 -2.03 -4.61
N PRO A 105 -6.22 -1.68 -3.50
CA PRO A 105 -4.77 -1.82 -3.40
C PRO A 105 -4.31 -3.28 -3.56
N PHE A 106 -5.14 -4.26 -3.18
CA PHE A 106 -4.85 -5.67 -3.41
C PHE A 106 -4.82 -6.00 -4.91
N ALA A 107 -5.80 -5.51 -5.67
CA ALA A 107 -5.86 -5.70 -7.11
C ALA A 107 -4.64 -5.11 -7.83
N LEU A 108 -4.17 -3.93 -7.41
CA LEU A 108 -2.95 -3.31 -7.93
C LEU A 108 -1.71 -4.17 -7.67
N ARG A 109 -1.57 -4.71 -6.44
CA ARG A 109 -0.45 -5.59 -6.07
C ARG A 109 -0.47 -6.88 -6.89
N ALA A 110 -1.63 -7.52 -7.02
CA ALA A 110 -1.80 -8.74 -7.80
C ALA A 110 -1.43 -8.53 -9.28
N VAL A 111 -1.86 -7.43 -9.89
CA VAL A 111 -1.53 -7.10 -11.28
C VAL A 111 -0.04 -6.78 -11.44
N ASN A 112 0.56 -6.02 -10.53
CA ASN A 112 2.01 -5.76 -10.54
C ASN A 112 2.82 -7.06 -10.42
N ALA A 113 2.43 -7.95 -9.51
CA ALA A 113 3.10 -9.24 -9.31
C ALA A 113 2.94 -10.15 -10.55
N ALA A 114 1.74 -10.24 -11.11
CA ALA A 114 1.48 -11.03 -12.32
C ALA A 114 2.23 -10.47 -13.53
N PHE A 115 2.30 -9.14 -13.67
CA PHE A 115 3.08 -8.50 -14.72
C PHE A 115 4.58 -8.82 -14.58
N ALA A 116 5.13 -8.70 -13.36
CA ALA A 116 6.52 -9.05 -13.09
C ALA A 116 6.83 -10.53 -13.35
N ALA A 117 5.89 -11.43 -13.03
CA ALA A 117 6.02 -12.86 -13.31
C ALA A 117 6.03 -13.17 -14.82
N MET A 118 5.20 -12.47 -15.61
CA MET A 118 5.15 -12.64 -17.07
C MET A 118 6.33 -12.00 -17.81
N TYR A 119 6.86 -10.90 -17.28
CA TYR A 119 7.91 -10.10 -17.91
C TYR A 119 9.13 -10.00 -16.99
N ALA A 120 9.76 -11.14 -16.71
CA ALA A 120 10.96 -11.21 -15.88
C ALA A 120 12.02 -10.19 -16.37
N GLY A 121 12.43 -9.28 -15.48
CA GLY A 121 13.39 -8.21 -15.78
C GLY A 121 12.79 -6.86 -16.19
N ALA A 122 11.46 -6.76 -16.36
CA ALA A 122 10.80 -5.48 -16.61
C ALA A 122 10.68 -4.63 -15.33
N SER A 123 10.81 -3.31 -15.46
CA SER A 123 10.57 -2.38 -14.36
C SER A 123 9.14 -2.48 -13.87
N VAL A 124 8.93 -2.35 -12.56
CA VAL A 124 7.59 -2.36 -11.95
C VAL A 124 6.71 -1.30 -12.64
N PRO A 125 5.58 -1.71 -13.26
CA PRO A 125 4.82 -0.83 -14.14
C PRO A 125 4.06 0.28 -13.39
N ILE A 126 3.63 0.00 -12.16
CA ILE A 126 2.97 0.97 -11.28
C ILE A 126 3.85 1.20 -10.05
N SER A 127 4.42 2.40 -9.93
CA SER A 127 5.31 2.77 -8.84
C SER A 127 4.53 3.21 -7.59
N GLY A 128 5.08 2.97 -6.39
CA GLY A 128 4.50 3.38 -5.12
C GLY A 128 3.33 2.52 -4.63
N VAL A 129 3.19 1.30 -5.15
CA VAL A 129 2.32 0.27 -4.56
C VAL A 129 3.15 -0.46 -3.51
N GLN A 130 2.81 -0.32 -2.22
CA GLN A 130 3.55 -1.00 -1.16
C GLN A 130 3.51 -2.52 -1.40
N GLY A 131 4.67 -3.14 -1.57
CA GLY A 131 4.79 -4.59 -1.51
C GLY A 131 4.41 -5.02 -0.10
N GLU A 132 3.50 -5.99 0.03
CA GLU A 132 3.30 -6.65 1.31
C GLU A 132 4.55 -7.47 1.55
N ALA A 133 5.51 -6.89 2.29
CA ALA A 133 6.55 -7.68 2.91
C ALA A 133 5.81 -8.73 3.74
N PRO A 134 6.07 -10.03 3.56
CA PRO A 134 5.55 -11.03 4.46
C PRO A 134 5.96 -10.59 5.86
N ARG A 135 5.00 -10.14 6.66
CA ARG A 135 5.20 -10.06 8.10
C ARG A 135 5.23 -11.51 8.54
N LEU A 136 6.39 -12.16 8.34
CA LEU A 136 6.79 -13.32 9.12
C LEU A 136 6.71 -12.83 10.56
N ALA A 137 5.55 -13.04 11.19
CA ALA A 137 5.51 -13.06 12.64
C ALA A 137 6.64 -14.02 13.04
N PRO A 138 7.60 -13.58 13.86
CA PRO A 138 8.60 -14.51 14.36
C PRO A 138 7.85 -15.71 14.97
N PRO A 139 8.28 -16.96 14.68
CA PRO A 139 7.57 -18.14 15.18
C PRO A 139 7.42 -18.03 16.69
N PRO A 140 6.26 -18.39 17.27
CA PRO A 140 6.16 -18.50 18.72
C PRO A 140 7.23 -19.50 19.17
N THR A 141 8.19 -19.03 19.95
CA THR A 141 9.28 -19.87 20.45
C THR A 141 8.69 -21.08 21.20
N PRO A 142 9.27 -22.30 21.13
CA PRO A 142 8.67 -23.54 21.63
C PRO A 142 8.42 -23.65 23.14
N ARG A 143 8.57 -22.57 23.93
CA ARG A 143 8.62 -22.65 25.39
C ARG A 143 7.27 -22.87 26.08
N GLU A 144 6.15 -22.73 25.38
CA GLU A 144 4.82 -22.81 26.02
C GLU A 144 4.15 -24.19 25.97
N ARG A 145 4.88 -25.26 25.60
CA ARG A 145 4.34 -26.64 25.60
C ARG A 145 4.78 -27.50 26.79
N SER A 146 5.77 -27.07 27.57
CA SER A 146 6.36 -27.93 28.63
C SER A 146 5.75 -27.75 30.03
N GLU A 147 4.97 -26.70 30.29
CA GLU A 147 4.56 -26.37 31.67
C GLU A 147 3.23 -26.97 32.13
N ARG A 148 2.51 -27.74 31.31
CA ARG A 148 1.29 -28.47 31.75
C ARG A 148 1.53 -29.90 32.23
N ALA A 149 2.78 -30.35 32.34
CA ALA A 149 3.09 -31.69 32.77
C ALA A 149 4.28 -31.71 33.75
N ARG A 150 4.05 -31.28 35.00
CA ARG A 150 4.73 -31.76 36.22
C ARG A 150 4.29 -30.92 37.43
N GLY A 151 3.12 -31.24 37.97
CA GLY A 151 2.95 -31.13 39.41
C GLY A 151 3.77 -32.25 40.06
N SER A 152 4.66 -31.91 40.99
CA SER A 152 4.97 -32.69 42.21
C SER A 152 6.33 -32.26 42.79
N GLY A 153 6.31 -31.80 44.04
CA GLY A 153 7.33 -32.17 45.03
C GLY A 153 8.47 -31.18 45.35
N ALA A 154 8.64 -31.00 46.67
CA ALA A 154 9.87 -30.67 47.40
C ALA A 154 10.23 -29.18 47.65
N THR A 155 9.92 -28.77 48.88
CA THR A 155 10.63 -27.79 49.71
C THR A 155 12.13 -28.07 49.83
N VAL A 156 12.98 -27.06 49.59
CA VAL A 156 14.23 -26.78 50.35
C VAL A 156 14.52 -25.28 50.32
N LYS A 157 14.85 -24.72 51.48
CA LYS A 157 15.17 -23.31 51.76
C LYS A 157 16.58 -22.91 51.29
N SER A 158 16.69 -21.60 50.99
CA SER A 158 17.84 -20.71 51.17
C SER A 158 18.95 -20.73 50.11
N PHE A 159 19.20 -19.59 49.46
CA PHE A 159 20.20 -18.61 49.93
C PHE A 159 20.01 -17.27 49.17
N ARG A 160 19.85 -16.18 49.94
CA ARG A 160 19.95 -14.80 49.45
C ARG A 160 21.37 -14.30 49.66
N GLY A 161 21.96 -13.75 48.59
CA GLY A 161 23.08 -12.81 48.62
C GLY A 161 22.71 -11.55 47.81
N PRO A 162 23.06 -10.32 48.24
CA PRO A 162 22.39 -9.10 47.76
C PRO A 162 22.99 -8.43 46.51
N TYR A 163 23.83 -9.07 45.69
CA TYR A 163 24.61 -8.35 44.66
C TYR A 163 24.55 -8.90 43.22
N CYS A 164 23.56 -9.71 42.84
CA CYS A 164 23.48 -10.24 41.45
C CYS A 164 22.17 -9.96 40.72
N ARG A 165 21.53 -8.80 40.91
CA ARG A 165 20.54 -8.27 39.95
C ARG A 165 21.09 -7.01 39.29
N GLY A 166 21.65 -7.18 38.10
CA GLY A 166 21.78 -6.07 37.15
C GLY A 166 20.40 -5.49 36.81
N PRO A 167 20.32 -4.24 36.31
CA PRO A 167 19.04 -3.58 36.06
C PRO A 167 18.22 -4.40 35.04
N VAL A 168 17.04 -4.82 35.49
CA VAL A 168 16.02 -5.47 34.66
C VAL A 168 15.54 -4.44 33.64
N THR A 169 15.71 -4.73 32.36
CA THR A 169 15.10 -3.96 31.28
C THR A 169 13.58 -4.01 31.44
N PRO A 170 12.88 -2.88 31.66
CA PRO A 170 11.44 -2.89 31.93
C PRO A 170 10.64 -3.42 30.73
N GLY A 171 9.66 -4.28 31.00
CA GLY A 171 8.91 -5.05 29.99
C GLY A 171 7.54 -4.46 29.63
N GLY A 172 7.18 -3.27 30.11
CA GLY A 172 5.88 -2.66 29.82
C GLY A 172 5.77 -1.18 30.19
N TRP A 173 4.78 -0.50 29.59
CA TRP A 173 4.56 0.94 29.65
C TRP A 173 4.13 1.48 31.04
N GLY A 174 3.74 0.60 31.97
CA GLY A 174 3.40 0.96 33.36
C GLY A 174 4.59 1.04 34.31
N ASP A 175 5.80 0.62 33.90
CA ASP A 175 7.01 0.64 34.73
C ASP A 175 7.76 1.99 34.70
N ILE A 176 7.26 2.96 33.92
CA ILE A 176 7.79 4.33 33.89
C ILE A 176 6.92 5.19 34.80
N THR A 177 7.26 5.29 36.09
CA THR A 177 6.80 6.39 36.94
C THR A 177 7.90 6.80 37.93
N PRO A 178 7.93 8.08 38.31
CA PRO A 178 8.89 9.08 37.84
C PRO A 178 10.28 8.90 38.45
N VAL A 179 11.32 9.06 37.62
CA VAL A 179 12.63 9.48 38.12
C VAL A 179 12.43 10.85 38.78
N THR A 180 12.65 10.87 40.08
CA THR A 180 13.36 11.92 40.81
C THR A 180 13.66 13.16 39.98
N ARG A 181 12.88 14.18 40.27
CA ARG A 181 12.92 15.62 39.98
C ARG A 181 14.31 16.33 40.07
N GLY A 182 15.41 15.71 39.64
CA GLY A 182 16.77 16.22 39.86
C GLY A 182 17.66 16.34 38.62
N GLU A 183 17.36 15.67 37.51
CA GLU A 183 18.38 15.46 36.45
C GLU A 183 18.08 16.12 35.10
N TRP A 184 17.10 17.01 35.02
CA TRP A 184 16.87 17.84 33.82
C TRP A 184 17.79 19.07 33.74
N GLY A 185 18.73 19.24 34.67
CA GLY A 185 19.64 20.40 34.74
C GLY A 185 20.70 20.48 33.64
N PHE A 186 20.83 19.48 32.78
CA PHE A 186 21.90 19.41 31.77
C PHE A 186 21.45 19.64 30.30
N VAL A 187 20.15 19.78 30.02
CA VAL A 187 19.63 19.84 28.63
C VAL A 187 19.03 21.21 28.24
N VAL A 188 19.04 22.22 29.13
CA VAL A 188 18.72 23.61 28.76
C VAL A 188 19.89 24.53 29.10
N GLY A 189 20.50 25.12 28.08
CA GLY A 189 21.70 25.95 28.18
C GLY A 189 21.53 27.19 29.06
N GLY A 190 22.49 27.33 29.98
CA GLY A 190 23.05 28.52 30.65
C GLY A 190 22.28 29.85 30.72
N PHE A 191 22.17 30.39 31.95
CA PHE A 191 22.63 31.76 32.23
C PHE A 191 22.93 32.00 33.73
N ARG A 192 24.04 32.70 33.95
CA ARG A 192 24.61 33.30 35.18
C ARG A 192 23.62 33.76 36.27
N GLY A 193 24.08 33.71 37.52
CA GLY A 193 23.90 34.86 38.42
C GLY A 193 24.01 34.64 39.93
N LYS A 194 25.15 35.09 40.49
CA LYS A 194 25.38 35.69 41.83
C LYS A 194 25.28 34.78 43.08
N GLY A 195 26.32 34.90 43.90
CA GLY A 195 26.48 34.17 45.16
C GLY A 195 25.97 34.90 46.40
N ALA A 196 26.25 34.30 47.55
CA ALA A 196 26.33 34.95 48.86
C ALA A 196 27.11 34.02 49.79
N ALA A 197 28.06 34.60 50.51
CA ALA A 197 28.82 33.96 51.58
C ALA A 197 27.95 33.71 52.82
N VAL A 198 28.29 32.68 53.59
CA VAL A 198 27.98 32.60 55.03
C VAL A 198 29.21 32.00 55.71
N GLU A 199 29.91 32.84 56.47
CA GLU A 199 30.86 32.40 57.49
C GLU A 199 30.08 31.97 58.73
N THR A 200 30.53 30.91 59.41
CA THR A 200 30.49 30.82 60.88
C THR A 200 31.59 29.87 61.37
N PHE A 201 32.51 30.46 62.13
CA PHE A 201 33.42 29.97 63.20
C PHE A 201 34.09 28.60 63.07
#